data_AF-A0A660PQN2-F1
#
_entry.id   AF-A0A660PQN2-F1
#
_cell.length_a   1.000
_cell.length_b   1.000
_cell.length_c   1.000
_cell.angle_alpha   90.00
_cell.angle_beta   90.00
_cell.angle_gamma   90.00
#
_symmetry.space_group_name_H-M   'P 1'
#
loop_
_entity.id
_entity.type
_entity.pdbx_description
1 polymer ?
#
loop_
_entity_poly.entity_id
_entity_poly.type
_entity_poly.pdbx_seq_one_letter_code
_entity_poly.pdbx_strand_id
1 'polypeptide(L)'
;MKTSYNKYRPRQTRYRKTKSIFSSGSFITTLVVAALVLFACTHIWQNVYILNLSTEVSALKKERNLIEDLIKKKQVEINDLCRHSRIEQLAQDKFNLRQTASENMFTLISKRRFSGTSRFADLIGSFKKVADHFPVISENKAKAKEIFEFDEE
;
A
#
# COMPACT_ATOMS: atom_id res chain seq x y z
N MET A 1 44.73 -70.38 -77.99
CA MET A 1 43.66 -69.71 -77.21
C MET A 1 44.30 -69.17 -75.94
N LYS A 2 44.52 -67.85 -75.83
CA LYS A 2 45.15 -67.23 -74.64
C LYS A 2 44.05 -66.47 -73.88
N THR A 3 43.62 -67.01 -72.75
CA THR A 3 42.69 -66.35 -71.83
C THR A 3 43.49 -65.45 -70.89
N SER A 4 43.44 -64.14 -71.13
CA SER A 4 44.01 -63.13 -70.24
C SER A 4 43.14 -63.00 -68.99
N TYR A 5 43.65 -63.46 -67.85
CA TYR A 5 43.05 -63.20 -66.54
C TYR A 5 43.44 -61.80 -66.07
N ASN A 6 42.50 -60.86 -66.21
CA ASN A 6 42.67 -59.50 -65.70
C ASN A 6 42.44 -59.49 -64.18
N LYS A 7 43.54 -59.39 -63.42
CA LYS A 7 43.54 -59.37 -61.95
C LYS A 7 43.03 -57.99 -61.49
N TYR A 8 41.76 -57.92 -61.09
CA TYR A 8 41.17 -56.73 -60.47
C TYR A 8 41.95 -56.36 -59.20
N ARG A 9 42.61 -55.20 -59.19
CA ARG A 9 43.12 -54.57 -57.97
C ARG A 9 42.00 -53.72 -57.35
N PRO A 10 41.61 -53.94 -56.08
CA PRO A 10 40.67 -53.03 -55.43
C PRO A 10 41.33 -51.66 -55.27
N ARG A 11 40.61 -50.64 -55.73
CA ARG A 11 40.97 -49.23 -55.59
C ARG A 11 40.86 -48.88 -54.10
N GLN A 12 41.99 -48.70 -53.43
CA GLN A 12 42.02 -48.23 -52.04
C GLN A 12 41.31 -46.88 -51.97
N THR A 13 40.11 -46.86 -51.39
CA THR A 13 39.42 -45.63 -51.02
C THR A 13 40.21 -44.99 -49.89
N ARG A 14 40.89 -43.89 -50.19
CA ARG A 14 41.50 -43.03 -49.18
C ARG A 14 40.38 -42.51 -48.28
N TYR A 15 40.24 -43.08 -47.10
CA TYR A 15 39.53 -42.45 -45.99
C TYR A 15 40.14 -41.07 -45.77
N ARG A 16 39.39 -40.03 -46.14
CA ARG A 16 39.70 -38.64 -45.81
C ARG A 16 39.65 -38.55 -44.28
N LYS A 17 40.81 -38.62 -43.63
CA LYS A 17 40.94 -38.26 -42.22
C LYS A 17 40.40 -36.84 -42.10
N THR A 18 39.26 -36.68 -41.45
CA THR A 18 38.80 -35.39 -40.97
C THR A 18 39.95 -34.83 -40.15
N LYS A 19 40.47 -33.68 -40.59
CA LYS A 19 41.57 -32.99 -39.92
C LYS A 19 41.16 -32.84 -38.46
N SER A 20 41.96 -33.38 -37.56
CA SER A 20 41.84 -33.10 -36.13
C SER A 20 41.98 -31.59 -35.92
N ILE A 21 40.85 -30.90 -35.74
CA ILE A 21 40.82 -29.46 -35.44
C ILE A 21 41.15 -29.23 -33.95
N PHE A 22 41.27 -30.29 -33.16
CA PHE A 22 41.73 -30.19 -31.78
C PHE A 22 43.26 -30.18 -31.72
N SER A 23 43.84 -29.06 -32.15
CA SER A 23 45.08 -28.59 -31.53
C SER A 23 44.72 -28.15 -30.12
N SER A 24 45.27 -28.81 -29.10
CA SER A 24 44.99 -28.55 -27.69
C SER A 24 45.29 -27.09 -27.28
N GLY A 25 46.10 -26.36 -28.05
CA GLY A 25 46.40 -24.95 -27.81
C GLY A 25 45.28 -23.98 -28.20
N SER A 26 44.53 -24.24 -29.28
CA SER A 26 43.47 -23.33 -29.74
C SER A 26 42.16 -23.48 -28.96
N PHE A 27 41.90 -24.66 -28.38
CA PHE A 27 40.69 -24.91 -27.58
C PHE A 27 40.59 -23.97 -26.37
N ILE A 28 41.71 -23.76 -25.67
CA ILE A 28 41.77 -22.86 -24.51
C ILE A 28 41.47 -21.43 -24.95
N THR A 29 42.07 -20.97 -26.05
CA THR A 29 41.82 -19.62 -26.56
C THR A 29 40.37 -19.42 -26.98
N THR A 30 39.74 -20.40 -27.63
CA THR A 30 38.32 -20.32 -28.00
C THR A 30 37.40 -20.32 -26.79
N LEU A 31 37.76 -21.08 -25.74
CA LEU A 31 36.99 -21.13 -24.50
C LEU A 31 37.07 -19.80 -23.74
N VAL A 32 38.25 -19.18 -23.66
CA VAL A 32 38.43 -17.86 -23.04
C VAL A 32 37.63 -16.79 -23.79
N VAL A 33 37.69 -16.80 -25.13
CA VAL A 33 36.89 -15.86 -25.95
C VAL A 33 35.39 -16.08 -25.71
N ALA A 34 34.92 -17.32 -25.68
CA ALA A 34 33.52 -17.62 -25.39
C ALA A 34 33.11 -17.17 -23.97
N ALA A 35 33.97 -17.36 -22.98
CA ALA A 35 33.73 -16.93 -21.60
C ALA A 35 33.62 -15.40 -21.50
N LEU A 36 34.48 -14.66 -22.22
CA LEU A 36 34.40 -13.19 -22.27
C LEU A 36 33.10 -12.70 -22.91
N VAL A 37 32.64 -13.36 -23.98
CA VAL A 37 31.37 -13.02 -24.63
C VAL A 37 30.19 -13.27 -23.70
N LEU A 38 30.17 -14.42 -23.00
CA LEU A 38 29.13 -14.71 -22.00
C LEU A 38 29.16 -13.71 -20.85
N PHE A 39 30.34 -13.36 -20.35
CA PHE A 39 30.51 -12.36 -19.31
C PHE A 39 30.03 -10.97 -19.74
N ALA A 40 30.34 -10.55 -20.97
CA ALA A 40 29.83 -9.29 -21.52
C ALA A 40 28.30 -9.28 -21.63
N CYS A 41 27.71 -10.41 -22.04
CA CYS A 41 26.26 -10.58 -22.14
C CYS A 41 25.57 -10.49 -20.76
N THR A 42 26.08 -11.21 -19.76
CA THR A 42 25.53 -11.16 -18.40
C THR A 42 25.73 -9.80 -17.74
N HIS A 43 26.85 -9.12 -18.00
CA HIS A 43 27.10 -7.78 -17.50
C HIS A 43 26.08 -6.76 -18.04
N ILE A 44 25.77 -6.81 -19.34
CA ILE A 44 24.69 -5.98 -19.93
C ILE A 44 23.36 -6.27 -19.23
N TRP A 45 23.03 -7.55 -19.03
CA TRP A 45 21.78 -7.95 -18.39
C TRP A 45 21.67 -7.43 -16.96
N GLN A 46 22.74 -7.59 -16.18
CA GLN A 46 22.81 -7.08 -14.80
C GLN A 46 22.65 -5.56 -14.76
N ASN A 47 23.28 -4.82 -15.67
CA ASN A 47 23.18 -3.38 -15.70
C ASN A 47 21.75 -2.91 -16.01
N VAL A 48 21.06 -3.55 -16.96
CA VAL A 48 19.65 -3.24 -17.25
C VAL A 48 18.76 -3.53 -16.04
N TYR A 49 18.99 -4.66 -15.35
CA TYR A 49 18.22 -5.00 -14.15
C TYR A 49 18.45 -4.01 -13.01
N ILE A 50 19.71 -3.63 -12.77
CA ILE A 50 20.07 -2.63 -11.75
C ILE A 50 19.46 -1.28 -12.08
N LEU A 51 19.48 -0.86 -13.36
CA LEU A 51 18.84 0.36 -13.80
C LEU A 51 17.34 0.33 -13.50
N ASN A 52 16.63 -0.73 -13.90
CA ASN A 52 15.20 -0.84 -13.63
C ASN A 52 14.90 -0.79 -12.12
N LEU A 53 15.64 -1.56 -11.32
CA LEU A 53 15.50 -1.56 -9.87
C LEU A 53 15.79 -0.18 -9.25
N SER A 54 16.80 0.53 -9.76
CA SER A 54 17.12 1.89 -9.30
C SER A 54 16.03 2.90 -9.66
N THR A 55 15.36 2.73 -10.80
CA THR A 55 14.23 3.57 -11.19
C THR A 55 13.02 3.31 -10.31
N GLU A 56 12.71 2.05 -10.00
CA GLU A 56 11.63 1.67 -9.09
C GLU A 56 11.89 2.22 -7.68
N VAL A 57 13.09 2.02 -7.13
CA VAL A 57 13.47 2.58 -5.81
C VAL A 57 13.39 4.11 -5.82
N SER A 58 13.80 4.76 -6.92
CA SER A 58 13.69 6.21 -7.05
C SER A 58 12.24 6.69 -7.11
N ALA A 59 11.36 5.95 -7.78
CA ALA A 59 9.93 6.23 -7.82
C ALA A 59 9.30 6.08 -6.43
N LEU A 60 9.54 4.96 -5.75
CA LEU A 60 9.05 4.72 -4.39
C LEU A 60 9.56 5.79 -3.40
N LYS A 61 10.82 6.21 -3.53
CA LYS A 61 11.38 7.27 -2.69
C LYS A 61 10.69 8.62 -2.93
N LYS A 62 10.36 8.94 -4.18
CA LYS A 62 9.59 10.16 -4.50
C LYS A 62 8.19 10.10 -3.89
N GLU A 63 7.49 8.99 -4.04
CA GLU A 63 6.15 8.82 -3.47
C GLU A 63 6.16 8.95 -1.94
N ARG A 64 7.14 8.32 -1.27
CA ARG A 64 7.30 8.47 0.18
C ARG A 64 7.48 9.93 0.59
N ASN A 65 8.35 10.65 -0.10
CA ASN A 65 8.60 12.06 0.20
C ASN A 65 7.35 12.92 -0.01
N LEU A 66 6.59 12.67 -1.08
CA LEU A 66 5.32 13.36 -1.33
C LEU A 66 4.31 13.11 -0.20
N ILE A 67 4.18 11.86 0.25
CA ILE A 67 3.28 11.52 1.36
C ILE A 67 3.74 12.21 2.65
N GLU A 68 5.04 12.23 2.94
CA GLU A 68 5.59 12.91 4.10
C GLU A 68 5.30 14.42 4.08
N ASP A 69 5.46 15.05 2.93
CA ASP A 69 5.15 16.48 2.76
C ASP A 69 3.66 16.77 2.91
N LEU A 70 2.78 15.87 2.42
CA LEU A 70 1.34 15.97 2.65
C LEU A 70 0.97 15.84 4.12
N ILE A 71 1.59 14.92 4.85
CA ILE A 71 1.39 14.76 6.30
C ILE A 71 1.83 16.04 7.03
N LYS A 72 3.01 16.57 6.71
CA LYS A 72 3.49 17.83 7.30
C LYS A 72 2.54 18.98 7.02
N LYS A 73 2.06 19.11 5.79
CA LYS A 73 1.07 20.14 5.42
C LYS A 73 -0.22 20.00 6.22
N LYS A 74 -0.74 18.77 6.34
CA LYS A 74 -1.95 18.50 7.13
C LYS A 74 -1.72 18.78 8.62
N GLN A 75 -0.56 18.47 9.15
CA GLN A 75 -0.22 18.78 10.53
C GLN A 75 -0.16 20.29 10.77
N VAL A 76 0.36 21.06 9.83
CA VAL A 76 0.33 22.54 9.89
C VAL A 76 -1.11 23.05 9.84
N GLU A 77 -1.94 22.53 8.93
CA GLU A 77 -3.38 22.88 8.87
C GLU A 77 -4.10 22.54 10.18
N ILE A 78 -3.85 21.36 10.77
CA ILE A 78 -4.40 20.95 12.06
C ILE A 78 -3.92 21.89 13.16
N ASN A 79 -2.62 22.18 13.23
CA ASN A 79 -2.08 23.08 14.23
C ASN A 79 -2.67 24.50 14.11
N ASP A 80 -2.89 24.99 12.90
CA ASP A 80 -3.54 26.27 12.64
C ASP A 80 -5.02 26.26 13.03
N LEU A 81 -5.73 25.14 12.86
CA LEU A 81 -7.13 24.97 13.28
C LEU A 81 -7.27 24.77 14.79
N CYS A 82 -6.36 24.02 15.41
CA CYS A 82 -6.31 23.76 16.85
C CYS A 82 -5.71 24.92 17.65
N ARG A 83 -5.21 25.97 16.96
CA ARG A 83 -4.67 27.15 17.63
C ARG A 83 -5.77 27.78 18.47
N HIS A 84 -5.57 27.80 19.79
CA HIS A 84 -6.56 28.28 20.74
C HIS A 84 -7.02 29.71 20.43
N SER A 85 -6.11 30.56 19.93
CA SER A 85 -6.43 31.91 19.45
C SER A 85 -7.47 31.94 18.32
N ARG A 86 -7.45 30.95 17.41
CA ARG A 86 -8.44 30.87 16.33
C ARG A 86 -9.78 30.35 16.82
N ILE A 87 -9.77 29.41 17.77
CA ILE A 87 -10.97 28.92 18.45
C ILE A 87 -11.63 30.05 19.24
N GLU A 88 -10.82 30.84 19.94
CA GLU A 88 -11.25 32.00 20.71
C GLU A 88 -11.86 33.09 19.81
N GLN A 89 -11.19 33.44 18.70
CA GLN A 89 -11.75 34.35 17.70
C GLN A 89 -13.08 33.83 17.14
N LEU A 90 -13.18 32.54 16.83
CA LEU A 90 -14.40 31.95 16.29
C LEU A 90 -15.54 31.90 17.33
N ALA A 91 -15.20 31.69 18.61
CA ALA A 91 -16.13 31.78 19.74
C ALA A 91 -16.64 33.22 19.94
N GLN A 92 -15.75 34.19 19.79
CA GLN A 92 -16.09 35.61 19.88
C GLN A 92 -16.96 36.06 18.69
N ASP A 93 -16.59 35.71 17.46
CA ASP A 93 -17.26 36.17 16.25
C ASP A 93 -18.62 35.48 16.03
N LYS A 94 -18.73 34.17 16.29
CA LYS A 94 -19.97 33.42 16.03
C LYS A 94 -20.92 33.33 17.20
N PHE A 95 -20.38 33.32 18.43
CA PHE A 95 -21.18 33.09 19.63
C PHE A 95 -21.17 34.31 20.57
N ASN A 96 -20.50 35.41 20.20
CA ASN A 96 -20.31 36.60 21.05
C ASN A 96 -19.77 36.27 22.45
N LEU A 97 -19.04 35.15 22.56
CA LEU A 97 -18.43 34.72 23.81
C LEU A 97 -17.19 35.59 24.05
N ARG A 98 -17.15 36.28 25.19
CA ARG A 98 -15.97 37.04 25.63
C ARG A 98 -15.14 36.21 26.57
N GLN A 99 -13.83 36.33 26.48
CA GLN A 99 -12.91 35.70 27.41
C GLN A 99 -13.20 36.23 28.83
N THR A 100 -13.60 35.34 29.73
CA THR A 100 -13.85 35.69 31.13
C THR A 100 -12.52 35.76 31.88
N ALA A 101 -12.35 36.77 32.74
CA ALA A 101 -11.18 36.87 33.61
C ALA A 101 -11.04 35.59 34.47
N SER A 102 -9.81 35.15 34.74
CA SER A 102 -9.54 33.89 35.46
C SER A 102 -10.23 33.82 36.82
N GLU A 103 -10.47 34.98 37.43
CA GLU A 103 -11.17 35.14 38.71
C GLU A 103 -12.64 34.70 38.66
N ASN A 104 -13.26 34.70 37.48
CA ASN A 104 -14.65 34.29 37.24
C ASN A 104 -14.77 32.89 36.62
N MET A 105 -13.66 32.15 36.52
CA MET A 105 -13.63 30.82 35.91
C MET A 105 -13.95 29.76 36.96
N PHE A 106 -15.22 29.38 37.06
CA PHE A 106 -15.66 28.30 37.95
C PHE A 106 -15.48 26.94 37.25
N THR A 107 -14.53 26.13 37.72
CA THR A 107 -14.40 24.75 37.25
C THR A 107 -15.36 23.86 38.05
N LEU A 108 -16.41 23.39 37.38
CA LEU A 108 -17.29 22.37 37.95
C LEU A 108 -16.53 21.05 37.98
N ILE A 109 -15.91 20.73 39.13
CA ILE A 109 -15.33 19.41 39.38
C ILE A 109 -16.48 18.40 39.46
N SER A 110 -16.80 17.76 38.33
CA SER A 110 -17.73 16.64 38.31
C SER A 110 -17.06 15.44 39.00
N LYS A 111 -17.26 15.31 40.31
CA LYS A 111 -16.96 14.07 41.04
C LYS A 111 -17.92 12.99 40.53
N ARG A 112 -17.59 12.36 39.41
CA ARG A 112 -18.20 11.08 39.02
C ARG A 112 -17.74 10.03 40.03
N ARG A 113 -18.45 9.96 41.16
CA ARG A 113 -18.47 8.73 41.97
C ARG A 113 -19.14 7.69 41.10
N PHE A 114 -18.34 6.74 40.61
CA PHE A 114 -18.82 5.48 40.08
C PHE A 114 -19.49 4.72 41.23
N SER A 115 -20.74 5.07 41.53
CA SER A 115 -21.63 4.35 42.42
C SER A 115 -22.50 3.51 41.50
N GLY A 116 -22.18 2.22 41.46
CA GLY A 116 -22.90 1.24 40.66
C GLY A 116 -24.40 1.30 40.92
N THR A 117 -25.14 1.25 39.81
CA THR A 117 -26.51 0.73 39.64
C THR A 117 -27.69 1.41 40.36
N SER A 118 -27.53 2.09 41.50
CA SER A 118 -28.70 2.68 42.20
C SER A 118 -29.23 3.97 41.57
N ARG A 119 -28.35 4.85 41.07
CA ARG A 119 -28.77 6.14 40.48
C ARG A 119 -29.47 6.01 39.13
N PHE A 120 -29.15 4.99 38.34
CA PHE A 120 -29.87 4.74 37.10
C PHE A 120 -31.31 4.28 37.37
N ALA A 121 -31.55 3.53 38.46
CA ALA A 121 -32.91 3.16 38.86
C ALA A 121 -33.74 4.38 39.29
N ASP A 122 -33.14 5.33 40.03
CA ASP A 122 -33.81 6.58 40.41
C ASP A 122 -34.05 7.51 39.20
N LEU A 123 -33.13 7.55 38.24
CA LEU A 123 -33.29 8.29 36.99
C LEU A 123 -34.36 7.69 36.09
N ILE A 124 -34.45 6.35 36.00
CA ILE A 124 -35.53 5.66 35.28
C ILE A 124 -36.88 5.89 35.97
N GLY A 125 -36.92 5.89 37.31
CA GLY A 125 -38.13 6.18 38.08
C GLY A 125 -38.63 7.62 37.89
N SER A 126 -37.71 8.59 37.80
CA SER A 126 -38.05 9.99 37.52
C SER A 126 -38.41 10.23 36.06
N PHE A 127 -37.77 9.54 35.11
CA PHE A 127 -38.21 9.52 33.71
C PHE A 127 -39.60 8.90 33.54
N LYS A 128 -39.92 7.84 34.29
CA LYS A 128 -41.25 7.23 34.27
C LYS A 128 -42.33 8.19 34.77
N LYS A 129 -42.08 8.92 35.87
CA LYS A 129 -43.00 9.95 36.39
C LYS A 129 -43.20 11.13 35.42
N VAL A 130 -42.17 11.47 34.65
CA VAL A 130 -42.27 12.51 33.61
C VAL A 130 -42.98 11.97 32.36
N ALA A 131 -42.75 10.70 32.00
CA ALA A 131 -43.46 10.00 30.92
C ALA A 131 -44.97 9.88 31.19
N ASP A 132 -45.36 9.60 32.44
CA ASP A 132 -46.76 9.54 32.87
C ASP A 132 -47.46 10.92 32.85
N HIS A 133 -46.69 12.01 32.78
CA HIS A 133 -47.17 13.40 32.72
C HIS A 133 -47.11 14.03 31.33
N PHE A 134 -46.58 13.33 30.32
CA PHE A 134 -46.73 13.80 28.95
C PHE A 134 -48.18 13.54 28.49
N PRO A 135 -48.90 14.55 27.99
CA PRO A 135 -50.16 14.30 27.32
C PRO A 135 -49.87 13.36 26.15
N VAL A 136 -50.50 12.20 26.17
CA VAL A 136 -50.46 11.24 25.06
C VAL A 136 -51.07 11.95 23.86
N ILE A 137 -50.21 12.56 23.03
CA ILE A 137 -50.60 12.98 21.68
C ILE A 137 -50.70 11.69 20.87
N SER A 138 -51.86 11.05 21.00
CA SER A 138 -52.32 10.06 20.04
C SER A 138 -52.68 10.79 18.75
N GLU A 139 -52.25 10.21 17.63
CA GLU A 139 -52.57 10.49 16.21
C GLU A 139 -51.29 10.85 15.43
N ASN A 140 -50.91 10.19 14.33
CA ASN A 140 -51.52 9.14 13.55
C ASN A 140 -50.42 8.33 12.85
N LYS A 141 -50.65 7.03 12.68
CA LYS A 141 -49.82 6.14 11.85
C LYS A 141 -49.69 6.68 10.43
N ALA A 142 -48.49 7.05 10.00
CA ALA A 142 -48.13 6.96 8.60
C ALA A 142 -47.29 5.68 8.41
N LYS A 143 -47.95 4.63 7.94
CA LYS A 143 -47.31 3.45 7.35
C LYS A 143 -46.44 3.93 6.18
N ALA A 144 -45.12 3.92 6.33
CA ALA A 144 -44.22 3.75 5.20
C ALA A 144 -43.82 2.28 5.17
N LYS A 145 -44.69 1.52 4.50
CA LYS A 145 -44.55 0.11 4.19
C LYS A 145 -43.34 -0.10 3.29
N GLU A 146 -42.52 -1.10 3.64
CA GLU A 146 -41.66 -1.92 2.77
C GLU A 146 -41.37 -1.35 1.37
N ILE A 147 -40.16 -0.82 1.20
CA ILE A 147 -39.50 -0.75 -0.11
C ILE A 147 -38.05 -1.16 0.16
N PHE A 148 -37.57 -2.14 -0.62
CA PHE A 148 -36.25 -2.80 -0.54
C PHE A 148 -36.15 -4.03 0.36
N GLU A 149 -37.08 -4.96 0.15
CA GLU A 149 -36.69 -6.37 -0.02
C GLU A 149 -36.71 -6.61 -1.54
N PHE A 150 -35.54 -6.84 -2.12
CA PHE A 150 -35.41 -7.53 -3.40
C PHE A 150 -34.32 -8.56 -3.19
N ASP A 151 -34.77 -9.81 -3.16
CA ASP A 151 -34.03 -11.01 -3.45
C ASP A 151 -33.24 -10.87 -4.76
N GLU A 152 -32.08 -11.48 -4.85
CA GLU A 152 -31.84 -12.64 -5.73
C GLU A 152 -30.39 -13.14 -5.60
N GLU A 153 -30.31 -14.43 -5.22
CA GLU A 153 -29.26 -15.45 -5.46
C GLU A 153 -27.81 -15.25 -4.96
#